data_AF-A0A645DV45-F1
#
_entry.id   AF-A0A645DV45-F1
#
_cell.length_a   1.000
_cell.length_b   1.000
_cell.length_c   1.000
_cell.angle_alpha   90.00
_cell.angle_beta   90.00
_cell.angle_gamma   90.00
#
_symmetry.space_group_name_H-M   'P 1'
#
loop_
_entity.id
_entity.type
_entity.pdbx_description
1 polymer ?
#
loop_
_entity_poly.entity_id
_entity_poly.type
_entity_poly.pdbx_seq_one_letter_code
_entity_poly.pdbx_strand_id
1 'polypeptide(L)'
;MTEGMKDMKKRMNMIAKRPQTKVITMVLIAAIYLGLVGCTYGNAMIQDESDENIVSTKKEDNLNEAEWKKAYIEYLSSQSYFSEKEEEVGYTFYFQELYLDEDNIPELYCRYYAGGSPFLIYYDKLHESVKEEELGGYIEYIEHEGLFDMRGMLTVGTDVDQIYKFENNNITLIASGYRGFNTENGVTTWENEQVSEEEYMKQLNGVFDTNKKSEMGKEKNIEELIMFIREL
;
A
#
# COMPACT_ATOMS: atom_id res chain seq x y z
N MET A 1 28.79 -0.75 -48.08
CA MET A 1 28.58 -1.15 -46.67
C MET A 1 29.92 -1.07 -45.95
N THR A 2 30.04 -0.13 -45.03
CA THR A 2 31.24 0.12 -44.21
C THR A 2 31.42 -0.99 -43.17
N GLU A 3 32.67 -1.27 -42.78
CA GLU A 3 33.02 -2.35 -41.83
C GLU A 3 32.23 -2.28 -40.51
N GLY A 4 31.83 -1.09 -40.07
CA GLY A 4 30.97 -0.89 -38.89
C GLY A 4 29.59 -1.55 -38.98
N MET A 5 28.99 -1.66 -40.17
CA MET A 5 27.69 -2.33 -40.34
C MET A 5 27.79 -3.86 -40.27
N LYS A 6 28.95 -4.45 -40.60
CA LYS A 6 29.19 -5.88 -40.46
C LYS A 6 29.38 -6.28 -39.00
N ASP A 7 30.04 -5.45 -38.20
CA ASP A 7 30.25 -5.73 -36.76
C ASP A 7 28.94 -5.61 -35.96
N MET A 8 28.06 -4.67 -36.32
CA MET A 8 26.75 -4.49 -35.69
C MET A 8 25.81 -5.68 -35.94
N LYS A 9 25.75 -6.20 -37.18
CA LYS A 9 24.99 -7.42 -37.51
C LYS A 9 25.51 -8.68 -36.79
N LYS A 10 26.82 -8.76 -36.56
CA LYS A 10 27.45 -9.88 -35.84
C LYS A 10 27.11 -9.85 -34.35
N ARG A 11 27.04 -8.66 -33.73
CA ARG A 11 26.62 -8.47 -32.33
C ARG A 11 25.13 -8.76 -32.12
N MET A 12 24.26 -8.31 -33.03
CA MET A 12 22.82 -8.63 -32.96
C MET A 12 22.53 -10.13 -33.07
N ASN A 13 23.27 -10.86 -33.92
CA ASN A 13 23.11 -12.31 -34.05
C ASN A 13 23.62 -13.12 -32.85
N MET A 14 24.46 -12.55 -31.97
CA MET A 14 24.88 -13.20 -30.72
C MET A 14 23.88 -13.01 -29.58
N ILE A 15 23.12 -11.90 -29.56
CA ILE A 15 22.11 -11.63 -28.54
C ILE A 15 20.86 -12.51 -28.73
N ALA A 16 20.53 -12.84 -29.98
CA ALA A 16 19.39 -13.70 -30.32
C ALA A 16 19.60 -15.22 -30.10
N LYS A 17 20.78 -15.65 -29.62
CA LYS A 17 21.12 -17.08 -29.44
C LYS A 17 21.69 -17.42 -28.05
N ARG A 18 21.21 -16.78 -26.99
CA ARG A 18 21.42 -17.28 -25.61
C ARG A 18 20.30 -18.25 -25.21
N PRO A 19 20.58 -19.53 -24.92
CA PRO A 19 19.58 -20.45 -24.40
C PRO A 19 19.50 -20.30 -22.87
N GLN A 20 18.55 -19.53 -22.36
CA GLN A 20 18.25 -19.43 -20.92
C GLN A 20 16.79 -19.83 -20.63
N THR A 21 16.36 -20.98 -21.14
CA THR A 21 14.98 -21.46 -20.97
C THR A 21 14.86 -22.89 -20.41
N LYS A 22 15.93 -23.47 -19.85
CA LYS A 22 15.88 -24.86 -19.34
C LYS A 22 16.01 -25.04 -17.83
N VAL A 23 16.44 -24.03 -17.07
CA VAL A 23 16.61 -24.17 -15.61
C VAL A 23 15.34 -23.75 -14.84
N ILE A 24 14.61 -22.74 -15.33
CA ILE A 24 13.42 -22.20 -14.64
C ILE A 24 12.22 -23.18 -14.72
N THR A 25 12.07 -23.90 -15.83
CA THR A 25 10.95 -24.84 -16.02
C THR A 25 11.08 -26.11 -15.17
N MET A 26 12.30 -26.49 -14.77
CA MET A 26 12.52 -27.72 -14.00
C MET A 26 12.23 -27.54 -12.50
N VAL A 27 12.34 -26.30 -11.98
CA VAL A 27 12.00 -25.97 -10.59
C VAL A 27 10.47 -25.87 -10.39
N LEU A 28 9.75 -25.36 -11.38
CA LEU A 28 8.27 -25.27 -11.34
C LEU A 28 7.57 -26.64 -11.40
N ILE A 29 8.15 -27.64 -12.04
CA ILE A 29 7.56 -28.99 -12.10
C ILE A 29 7.79 -29.78 -10.80
N ALA A 30 8.91 -29.56 -10.09
CA ALA A 30 9.19 -30.25 -8.83
C ALA A 30 8.29 -29.79 -7.67
N ALA A 31 7.87 -28.53 -7.64
CA ALA A 31 6.95 -28.00 -6.61
C ALA A 31 5.51 -28.52 -6.76
N ILE A 32 5.08 -28.86 -7.98
CA ILE A 32 3.74 -29.38 -8.25
C ILE A 32 3.60 -30.86 -7.83
N TYR A 33 4.71 -31.63 -7.81
CA TYR A 33 4.67 -33.04 -7.38
C TYR A 33 4.71 -33.23 -5.84
N LEU A 34 5.13 -32.23 -5.07
CA LEU A 34 5.06 -32.29 -3.60
C LEU A 34 3.70 -31.81 -3.05
N GLY A 35 2.86 -31.17 -3.86
CA GLY A 35 1.50 -30.72 -3.49
C GLY A 35 0.37 -31.72 -3.77
N LEU A 36 0.65 -32.86 -4.42
CA LEU A 36 -0.38 -33.81 -4.87
C LEU A 36 -0.26 -35.24 -4.29
N VAL A 37 0.64 -35.47 -3.32
CA VAL A 37 0.76 -36.77 -2.62
C VAL A 37 0.19 -36.70 -1.18
N GLY A 38 -0.46 -35.60 -0.79
CA GLY A 38 -1.10 -35.43 0.52
C GLY A 38 -2.59 -35.80 0.58
N CYS A 39 -3.24 -36.10 -0.55
CA CYS A 39 -4.67 -36.38 -0.62
C CYS A 39 -4.90 -37.77 -1.21
N THR A 40 -4.85 -38.83 -0.38
CA THR A 40 -5.63 -40.09 -0.52
C THR A 40 -5.07 -41.22 0.37
N TYR A 41 -5.14 -41.08 1.70
CA TYR A 41 -5.20 -42.20 2.67
C TYR A 41 -5.62 -41.55 4.01
N GLY A 42 -6.72 -41.83 4.69
CA GLY A 42 -7.82 -42.77 4.54
C GLY A 42 -8.87 -42.43 5.61
N ASN A 43 -10.12 -42.83 5.39
CA ASN A 43 -11.19 -42.76 6.38
C ASN A 43 -11.03 -43.86 7.46
N ALA A 44 -11.62 -43.58 8.63
CA ALA A 44 -12.11 -44.48 9.70
C ALA A 44 -11.22 -44.69 10.94
N MET A 45 -11.59 -44.07 12.07
CA MET A 45 -12.18 -44.76 13.24
C MET A 45 -12.52 -43.75 14.36
N ILE A 46 -13.69 -43.94 14.99
CA ILE A 46 -14.17 -43.26 16.19
C ILE A 46 -13.73 -44.10 17.41
N GLN A 47 -13.11 -43.51 18.46
CA GLN A 47 -13.60 -43.53 19.85
C GLN A 47 -12.62 -42.89 20.88
N ASP A 48 -13.26 -42.13 21.78
CA ASP A 48 -12.98 -41.79 23.19
C ASP A 48 -11.82 -40.89 23.66
N GLU A 49 -12.28 -39.77 24.26
CA GLU A 49 -11.92 -39.15 25.55
C GLU A 49 -10.44 -38.83 25.84
N SER A 50 -10.15 -37.52 25.84
CA SER A 50 -9.68 -36.85 27.07
C SER A 50 -9.74 -35.33 26.90
N ASP A 51 -10.33 -34.67 27.89
CA ASP A 51 -10.36 -33.22 28.09
C ASP A 51 -8.98 -32.57 27.92
N GLU A 52 -8.83 -31.70 26.92
CA GLU A 52 -7.96 -30.53 27.04
C GLU A 52 -8.71 -29.29 26.57
N ASN A 53 -8.82 -28.40 27.53
CA ASN A 53 -9.42 -27.08 27.49
C ASN A 53 -8.71 -26.24 26.42
N ILE A 54 -9.24 -26.19 25.20
CA ILE A 54 -8.78 -25.23 24.17
C ILE A 54 -9.27 -23.85 24.62
N VAL A 55 -8.50 -23.24 25.51
CA VAL A 55 -8.42 -21.79 25.60
C VAL A 55 -8.05 -21.33 24.19
N SER A 56 -9.00 -20.69 23.50
CA SER A 56 -8.68 -19.94 22.30
C SER A 56 -7.80 -18.77 22.74
N THR A 57 -6.49 -19.01 22.82
CA THR A 57 -5.51 -17.93 22.76
C THR A 57 -5.70 -17.29 21.40
N LYS A 58 -6.51 -16.21 21.37
CA LYS A 58 -6.18 -15.03 20.58
C LYS A 58 -4.67 -14.87 20.77
N LYS A 59 -3.92 -15.13 19.72
CA LYS A 59 -2.54 -14.68 19.64
C LYS A 59 -2.67 -13.17 19.64
N GLU A 60 -2.62 -12.57 20.82
CA GLU A 60 -2.22 -11.17 20.95
C GLU A 60 -0.86 -11.11 20.27
N ASP A 61 -0.82 -10.43 19.12
CA ASP A 61 0.41 -9.96 18.54
C ASP A 61 1.07 -9.05 19.58
N ASN A 62 1.86 -9.67 20.48
CA ASN A 62 2.98 -9.02 21.14
C ASN A 62 4.02 -8.71 20.05
N LEU A 63 3.65 -7.84 19.10
CA LEU A 63 4.61 -7.02 18.41
C LEU A 63 5.39 -6.32 19.51
N ASN A 64 6.70 -6.54 19.52
CA ASN A 64 7.56 -5.88 20.48
C ASN A 64 7.42 -4.38 20.23
N GLU A 65 6.66 -3.72 21.08
CA GLU A 65 6.32 -2.30 20.99
C GLU A 65 7.59 -1.43 20.84
N ALA A 66 8.73 -1.91 21.36
CA ALA A 66 10.02 -1.27 21.21
C ALA A 66 10.62 -1.35 19.80
N GLU A 67 10.27 -2.35 18.99
CA GLU A 67 10.88 -2.59 17.66
C GLU A 67 10.37 -1.62 16.61
N TRP A 68 9.05 -1.47 16.46
CA TRP A 68 8.48 -0.57 15.45
C TRP A 68 8.77 0.90 15.77
N LYS A 69 8.69 1.29 17.05
CA LYS A 69 9.03 2.66 17.50
C LYS A 69 10.48 2.99 17.17
N LYS A 70 11.38 2.06 17.48
CA LYS A 70 12.80 2.21 17.17
C LYS A 70 13.01 2.32 15.65
N ALA A 71 12.38 1.46 14.87
CA ALA A 71 12.51 1.48 13.41
C ALA A 71 12.04 2.82 12.81
N TYR A 72 10.91 3.37 13.25
CA TYR A 72 10.47 4.71 12.82
C TYR A 72 11.46 5.78 13.24
N ILE A 73 11.88 5.82 14.50
CA ILE A 73 12.81 6.85 14.98
C ILE A 73 14.13 6.79 14.20
N GLU A 74 14.67 5.60 13.95
CA GLU A 74 15.88 5.41 13.14
C GLU A 74 15.67 5.87 11.70
N TYR A 75 14.58 5.48 11.06
CA TYR A 75 14.25 5.90 9.70
C TYR A 75 14.12 7.43 9.62
N LEU A 76 13.24 8.02 10.42
CA LEU A 76 12.97 9.46 10.46
C LEU A 76 14.23 10.28 10.75
N SER A 77 15.10 9.80 11.65
CA SER A 77 16.37 10.48 11.98
C SER A 77 17.44 10.31 10.90
N SER A 78 17.33 9.29 10.05
CA SER A 78 18.28 9.03 8.96
C SER A 78 18.01 9.86 7.70
N GLN A 79 16.77 10.34 7.53
CA GLN A 79 16.39 11.16 6.39
C GLN A 79 16.79 12.62 6.62
N SER A 80 17.93 13.03 6.04
CA SER A 80 18.44 14.39 6.19
C SER A 80 17.43 15.46 5.74
N TYR A 81 16.64 15.15 4.69
CA TYR A 81 15.67 16.07 4.11
C TYR A 81 14.49 16.42 5.05
N PHE A 82 14.18 15.60 6.06
CA PHE A 82 13.19 15.99 7.08
C PHE A 82 13.75 16.99 8.09
N SER A 83 15.07 17.06 8.23
CA SER A 83 15.77 17.90 9.21
C SER A 83 16.29 19.23 8.65
N GLU A 84 16.25 19.40 7.34
CA GLU A 84 16.75 20.61 6.68
C GLU A 84 15.79 21.78 6.94
N LYS A 85 16.32 22.84 7.56
CA LYS A 85 15.54 24.02 7.93
C LYS A 85 15.02 24.73 6.69
N GLU A 86 13.85 25.36 6.86
CA GLU A 86 13.11 26.15 5.87
C GLU A 86 13.99 27.10 5.03
N GLU A 87 15.07 27.61 5.60
CA GLU A 87 16.01 28.55 4.97
C GLU A 87 16.94 27.94 3.89
N GLU A 88 17.15 26.61 3.87
CA GLU A 88 18.08 25.97 2.91
C GLU A 88 17.39 25.29 1.71
N VAL A 89 16.15 24.82 1.85
CA VAL A 89 15.49 23.99 0.82
C VAL A 89 14.06 24.42 0.48
N GLY A 90 13.42 25.26 1.31
CA GLY A 90 12.07 25.76 1.05
C GLY A 90 10.93 24.73 1.19
N TYR A 91 11.18 23.56 1.77
CA TYR A 91 10.19 22.51 1.99
C TYR A 91 9.97 22.26 3.49
N THR A 92 8.74 22.45 3.97
CA THR A 92 8.33 22.07 5.33
C THR A 92 7.49 20.81 5.26
N PHE A 93 7.94 19.74 5.92
CA PHE A 93 7.24 18.45 6.01
C PHE A 93 6.32 18.41 7.22
N TYR A 94 5.12 17.88 7.01
CA TYR A 94 4.10 17.67 8.02
C TYR A 94 3.67 16.21 8.01
N PHE A 95 3.55 15.67 9.21
CA PHE A 95 3.19 14.28 9.45
C PHE A 95 1.88 14.20 10.21
N GLN A 96 1.07 13.22 9.85
CA GLN A 96 -0.17 12.87 10.55
C GLN A 96 -0.24 11.34 10.67
N GLU A 97 -0.62 10.88 11.85
CA GLU A 97 -0.93 9.47 12.11
C GLU A 97 -2.23 9.05 11.43
N LEU A 98 -2.19 7.85 10.85
CA LEU A 98 -3.32 7.07 10.38
C LEU A 98 -3.25 5.71 11.07
N TYR A 99 -4.39 5.07 11.30
CA TYR A 99 -4.43 3.65 11.63
C TYR A 99 -5.21 2.96 10.52
N LEU A 100 -4.49 2.48 9.50
CA LEU A 100 -5.10 1.88 8.32
C LEU A 100 -5.45 0.42 8.58
N ASP A 101 -4.54 -0.38 9.11
CA ASP A 101 -4.79 -1.79 9.35
C ASP A 101 -5.34 -2.08 10.76
N GLU A 102 -5.58 -3.36 11.10
CA GLU A 102 -6.20 -3.76 12.37
C GLU A 102 -5.26 -3.65 13.59
N ASP A 103 -4.01 -3.24 13.41
CA ASP A 103 -3.07 -3.08 14.50
C ASP A 103 -3.15 -1.69 15.16
N ASN A 104 -2.28 -1.46 16.14
CA ASN A 104 -2.15 -0.18 16.84
C ASN A 104 -0.85 0.56 16.50
N ILE A 105 -0.18 0.18 15.41
CA ILE A 105 1.01 0.84 14.90
C ILE A 105 0.54 1.87 13.88
N PRO A 106 0.75 3.17 14.11
CA PRO A 106 0.30 4.17 13.16
C PRO A 106 1.10 4.07 11.86
N GLU A 107 0.42 4.16 10.72
CA GLU A 107 1.03 4.64 9.49
C GLU A 107 1.14 6.17 9.53
N LEU A 108 2.15 6.69 8.84
CA LEU A 108 2.44 8.13 8.83
C LEU A 108 2.17 8.68 7.44
N TYR A 109 1.18 9.55 7.37
CA TYR A 109 0.94 10.39 6.20
C TYR A 109 1.87 11.60 6.24
N CYS A 110 2.75 11.72 5.26
CA CYS A 110 3.71 12.81 5.13
C CYS A 110 3.38 13.68 3.92
N ARG A 111 3.35 15.00 4.10
CA ARG A 111 3.14 15.98 3.02
C ARG A 111 4.05 17.19 3.18
N TYR A 112 4.24 17.96 2.12
CA TYR A 112 5.02 19.21 2.20
C TYR A 112 4.37 20.37 1.44
N TYR A 113 4.58 21.59 1.94
CA TYR A 113 3.80 22.78 1.55
C TYR A 113 4.03 23.30 0.12
N ALA A 114 5.23 23.08 -0.44
CA ALA A 114 5.61 23.63 -1.75
C ALA A 114 5.21 22.76 -2.96
N GLY A 115 4.36 21.75 -2.76
CA GLY A 115 3.75 20.97 -3.82
C GLY A 115 4.55 19.72 -4.22
N GLY A 116 3.82 18.60 -4.27
CA GLY A 116 4.29 17.29 -4.72
C GLY A 116 3.45 16.19 -4.10
N SER A 117 3.81 14.96 -4.42
CA SER A 117 3.12 13.76 -3.96
C SER A 117 3.32 13.55 -2.46
N PRO A 118 2.25 13.40 -1.68
CA PRO A 118 2.35 12.92 -0.30
C PRO A 118 3.00 11.54 -0.24
N PHE A 119 3.42 11.11 0.94
CA PHE A 119 3.97 9.77 1.17
C PHE A 119 3.18 9.06 2.26
N LEU A 120 3.03 7.75 2.11
CA LEU A 120 2.66 6.85 3.19
C LEU A 120 3.92 6.16 3.70
N ILE A 121 4.21 6.32 4.98
CA ILE A 121 5.34 5.66 5.65
C ILE A 121 4.75 4.65 6.64
N TYR A 122 5.16 3.39 6.55
CA TYR A 122 4.59 2.30 7.37
C TYR A 122 5.65 1.30 7.82
N TYR A 123 5.35 0.55 8.89
CA TYR A 123 6.22 -0.50 9.42
C TYR A 123 5.91 -1.85 8.78
N ASP A 124 6.83 -2.36 7.97
CA ASP A 124 6.75 -3.69 7.38
C ASP A 124 7.20 -4.76 8.37
N LYS A 125 6.21 -5.35 9.06
CA LYS A 125 6.41 -6.41 10.07
C LYS A 125 7.15 -7.64 9.54
N LEU A 126 7.00 -7.98 8.25
CA LEU A 126 7.65 -9.16 7.68
C LEU A 126 9.16 -8.98 7.57
N HIS A 127 9.60 -7.76 7.29
CA HIS A 127 11.02 -7.41 7.11
C HIS A 127 11.59 -6.60 8.27
N GLU A 128 10.79 -6.34 9.32
CA GLU A 128 11.13 -5.52 10.48
C GLU A 128 11.72 -4.16 10.09
N SER A 129 11.15 -3.51 9.06
CA SER A 129 11.71 -2.32 8.44
C SER A 129 10.65 -1.27 8.14
N VAL A 130 11.04 0.00 8.05
CA VAL A 130 10.14 1.07 7.58
C VAL A 130 10.17 1.15 6.06
N LYS A 131 8.99 1.29 5.46
CA LYS A 131 8.79 1.54 4.03
C LYS A 131 8.18 2.92 3.82
N GLU A 132 8.42 3.47 2.65
CA GLU A 132 7.83 4.72 2.17
C GLU A 132 7.27 4.47 0.78
N GLU A 133 6.03 4.89 0.55
CA GLU A 133 5.35 4.80 -0.74
C GLU A 133 4.82 6.17 -1.13
N GLU A 134 5.15 6.62 -2.34
CA GLU A 134 4.64 7.87 -2.90
C GLU A 134 3.16 7.73 -3.26
N LEU A 135 2.34 8.69 -2.82
CA LEU A 135 0.92 8.77 -3.06
C LEU A 135 0.61 9.79 -4.16
N GLY A 136 -0.30 9.47 -5.06
CA GLY A 136 -0.71 10.35 -6.16
C GLY A 136 -1.60 11.54 -5.76
N GLY A 137 -2.00 11.67 -4.49
CA GLY A 137 -2.92 12.72 -4.06
C GLY A 137 -3.20 12.75 -2.56
N TYR A 138 -4.06 13.69 -2.15
CA TYR A 138 -4.55 13.76 -0.78
C TYR A 138 -5.46 12.58 -0.49
N ILE A 139 -5.43 12.10 0.75
CA ILE A 139 -6.23 10.97 1.17
C ILE A 139 -7.33 11.36 2.15
N GLU A 140 -8.46 10.69 2.04
CA GLU A 140 -9.39 10.45 3.14
C GLU A 140 -9.34 8.95 3.47
N TYR A 141 -9.50 8.55 4.72
CA TYR A 141 -9.36 7.13 5.10
C TYR A 141 -10.44 6.69 6.10
N ILE A 142 -10.63 5.38 6.20
CA ILE A 142 -11.45 4.73 7.22
C ILE A 142 -10.51 3.92 8.11
N GLU A 143 -10.50 4.26 9.39
CA GLU A 143 -9.62 3.66 10.39
C GLU A 143 -9.88 2.15 10.56
N HIS A 144 -8.80 1.38 10.64
CA HIS A 144 -8.77 -0.08 10.76
C HIS A 144 -9.48 -0.88 9.65
N GLU A 145 -10.00 -0.23 8.61
CA GLU A 145 -10.62 -0.92 7.48
C GLU A 145 -9.64 -1.07 6.31
N GLY A 146 -8.41 -0.56 6.40
CA GLY A 146 -7.40 -0.57 5.35
C GLY A 146 -7.80 0.24 4.11
N LEU A 147 -8.80 1.12 4.22
CA LEU A 147 -9.41 1.79 3.08
C LEU A 147 -9.07 3.27 3.06
N PHE A 148 -8.68 3.78 1.89
CA PHE A 148 -8.50 5.21 1.67
C PHE A 148 -8.90 5.63 0.26
N ASP A 149 -9.58 6.77 0.17
CA ASP A 149 -9.87 7.47 -1.07
C ASP A 149 -8.71 8.44 -1.36
N MET A 150 -7.96 8.17 -2.42
CA MET A 150 -6.91 9.05 -2.90
C MET A 150 -7.46 9.97 -3.98
N ARG A 151 -7.72 11.22 -3.60
CA ARG A 151 -8.27 12.23 -4.49
C ARG A 151 -7.18 12.83 -5.35
N GLY A 152 -7.15 12.43 -6.61
CA GLY A 152 -6.31 13.05 -7.62
C GLY A 152 -6.85 14.42 -8.06
N MET A 153 -5.98 15.43 -8.17
CA MET A 153 -6.31 16.66 -8.92
C MET A 153 -6.11 16.40 -10.42
N LEU A 154 -7.08 15.74 -11.06
CA LEU A 154 -6.96 15.48 -12.51
C LEU A 154 -7.26 16.72 -13.35
N THR A 155 -8.17 17.61 -12.93
CA THR A 155 -8.40 18.94 -13.54
C THR A 155 -9.43 19.74 -12.72
N VAL A 156 -9.42 21.09 -12.85
CA VAL A 156 -10.49 21.94 -12.29
C VAL A 156 -11.84 21.49 -12.85
N GLY A 157 -12.78 21.15 -11.96
CA GLY A 157 -14.14 20.75 -12.33
C GLY A 157 -14.33 19.25 -12.60
N THR A 158 -13.37 18.41 -12.22
CA THR A 158 -13.53 16.95 -12.19
C THR A 158 -13.15 16.43 -10.81
N ASP A 159 -14.10 15.77 -10.15
CA ASP A 159 -13.88 15.01 -8.93
C ASP A 159 -13.57 13.57 -9.31
N VAL A 160 -12.47 13.03 -8.79
CA VAL A 160 -12.06 11.64 -9.00
C VAL A 160 -11.92 10.98 -7.64
N ASP A 161 -12.67 9.90 -7.46
CA ASP A 161 -12.57 9.04 -6.29
C ASP A 161 -11.75 7.81 -6.71
N GLN A 162 -10.62 7.55 -6.05
CA GLN A 162 -9.79 6.37 -6.30
C GLN A 162 -9.62 5.62 -4.98
N ILE A 163 -10.35 4.52 -4.84
CA ILE A 163 -10.42 3.78 -3.59
C ILE A 163 -9.32 2.73 -3.58
N TYR A 164 -8.42 2.85 -2.62
CA TYR A 164 -7.32 1.94 -2.39
C TYR A 164 -7.54 1.11 -1.13
N LYS A 165 -7.02 -0.11 -1.17
CA LYS A 165 -6.89 -0.99 -0.02
C LYS A 165 -5.41 -1.12 0.34
N PHE A 166 -5.09 -0.83 1.60
CA PHE A 166 -3.85 -1.23 2.26
C PHE A 166 -4.07 -2.57 2.96
N GLU A 167 -3.35 -3.61 2.51
CA GLU A 167 -3.39 -4.93 3.14
C GLU A 167 -2.06 -5.64 2.89
N ASN A 168 -1.51 -6.29 3.93
CA ASN A 168 -0.24 -7.00 3.84
C ASN A 168 0.89 -6.14 3.24
N ASN A 169 1.02 -4.88 3.66
CA ASN A 169 2.01 -3.92 3.15
C ASN A 169 1.90 -3.64 1.65
N ASN A 170 0.73 -3.88 1.03
CA ASN A 170 0.47 -3.57 -0.37
C ASN A 170 -0.68 -2.59 -0.50
N ILE A 171 -0.48 -1.59 -1.36
CA ILE A 171 -1.50 -0.62 -1.76
C ILE A 171 -2.08 -1.06 -3.10
N THR A 172 -3.37 -1.35 -3.15
CA THR A 172 -4.07 -1.81 -4.36
C THR A 172 -5.28 -0.94 -4.67
N LEU A 173 -5.41 -0.45 -5.90
CA LEU A 173 -6.63 0.21 -6.38
C LEU A 173 -7.74 -0.84 -6.48
N ILE A 174 -8.82 -0.66 -5.74
CA ILE A 174 -9.96 -1.60 -5.70
C ILE A 174 -11.21 -1.06 -6.37
N ALA A 175 -11.36 0.27 -6.47
CA ALA A 175 -12.44 0.90 -7.21
C ALA A 175 -12.04 2.32 -7.65
N SER A 176 -12.67 2.81 -8.71
CA SER A 176 -12.47 4.16 -9.21
C SER A 176 -13.72 4.73 -9.87
N GLY A 177 -13.90 6.03 -9.70
CA GLY A 177 -14.96 6.79 -10.34
C GLY A 177 -14.53 8.22 -10.63
N TYR A 178 -15.22 8.86 -11.57
CA TYR A 178 -15.09 10.30 -11.77
C TYR A 178 -16.43 10.97 -12.07
N ARG A 179 -16.54 12.24 -11.67
CA ARG A 179 -17.67 13.15 -11.88
C ARG A 179 -17.12 14.50 -12.34
N GLY A 180 -17.55 15.06 -13.48
CA GLY A 180 -17.00 16.36 -13.88
C GLY A 180 -17.54 17.03 -15.14
N PHE A 181 -17.24 18.33 -15.24
CA PHE A 181 -17.82 19.29 -16.18
C PHE A 181 -17.21 19.31 -17.59
N ASN A 182 -16.13 18.56 -17.85
CA ASN A 182 -15.34 18.77 -19.07
C ASN A 182 -15.86 18.05 -20.34
N THR A 183 -17.13 17.71 -20.38
CA THR A 183 -17.83 17.42 -21.63
C THR A 183 -19.18 18.10 -21.56
N GLU A 184 -19.67 18.64 -22.67
CA GLU A 184 -20.96 19.33 -22.79
C GLU A 184 -22.19 18.50 -22.33
N ASN A 185 -21.97 17.29 -21.78
CA ASN A 185 -22.94 16.34 -21.25
C ASN A 185 -22.55 15.72 -19.88
N GLY A 186 -21.62 16.31 -19.11
CA GLY A 186 -21.30 15.91 -17.73
C GLY A 186 -21.31 14.39 -17.46
N VAL A 187 -20.26 13.68 -17.82
CA VAL A 187 -20.23 12.22 -17.68
C VAL A 187 -19.84 11.86 -16.25
N THR A 188 -20.71 11.10 -15.58
CA THR A 188 -20.43 10.42 -14.32
C THR A 188 -20.15 8.96 -14.64
N THR A 189 -19.01 8.44 -14.19
CA THR A 189 -18.68 7.02 -14.37
C THR A 189 -18.18 6.37 -13.10
N TRP A 190 -18.46 5.09 -12.96
CA TRP A 190 -17.90 4.23 -11.94
C TRP A 190 -17.40 2.94 -12.60
N GLU A 191 -16.20 2.50 -12.29
CA GLU A 191 -15.57 1.33 -12.93
C GLU A 191 -15.59 1.39 -14.47
N ASN A 192 -15.47 2.59 -15.03
CA ASN A 192 -15.57 2.90 -16.46
C ASN A 192 -16.98 2.77 -17.09
N GLU A 193 -18.02 2.54 -16.30
CA GLU A 193 -19.41 2.53 -16.75
C GLU A 193 -20.09 3.87 -16.45
N GLN A 194 -20.83 4.41 -17.43
CA GLN A 194 -21.63 5.62 -17.20
C GLN A 194 -22.83 5.30 -16.30
N VAL A 195 -22.94 6.03 -15.18
CA VAL A 195 -23.99 5.84 -14.18
C VAL A 195 -24.66 7.18 -13.85
N SER A 196 -25.81 7.14 -13.18
CA SER A 196 -26.39 8.34 -12.58
C SER A 196 -25.57 8.76 -11.35
N GLU A 197 -25.71 10.02 -10.92
CA GLU A 197 -25.07 10.51 -9.69
C GLU A 197 -25.53 9.75 -8.44
N GLU A 198 -26.81 9.36 -8.39
CA GLU A 198 -27.36 8.54 -7.30
C GLU A 198 -26.68 7.16 -7.25
N GLU A 199 -26.55 6.49 -8.40
CA GLU A 199 -25.92 5.18 -8.46
C GLU A 199 -24.41 5.29 -8.21
N TYR A 200 -23.74 6.35 -8.66
CA TYR A 200 -22.36 6.65 -8.31
C TYR A 200 -22.16 6.72 -6.79
N MET A 201 -22.95 7.53 -6.10
CA MET A 201 -22.82 7.69 -4.64
C MET A 201 -23.14 6.39 -3.90
N LYS A 202 -24.08 5.60 -4.40
CA LYS A 202 -24.40 4.28 -3.85
C LYS A 202 -23.25 3.29 -4.04
N GLN A 203 -22.60 3.29 -5.19
CA GLN A 203 -21.44 2.42 -5.48
C GLN A 203 -20.21 2.85 -4.67
N LEU A 204 -19.92 4.17 -4.61
CA LEU A 204 -18.89 4.75 -3.75
C LEU A 204 -19.09 4.35 -2.29
N ASN A 205 -20.26 4.61 -1.71
CA ASN A 205 -20.53 4.24 -0.32
C ASN A 205 -20.59 2.72 -0.08
N GLY A 206 -20.77 1.92 -1.15
CA GLY A 206 -20.70 0.46 -1.08
C GLY A 206 -19.28 -0.07 -0.89
N VAL A 207 -18.26 0.67 -1.33
CA VAL A 207 -16.84 0.29 -1.19
C VAL A 207 -16.08 1.15 -0.17
N PHE A 208 -16.54 2.38 0.05
CA PHE A 208 -15.94 3.37 0.93
C PHE A 208 -17.05 4.22 1.54
N ASP A 209 -17.57 3.80 2.70
CA ASP A 209 -18.65 4.51 3.38
C ASP A 209 -18.15 5.88 3.86
N THR A 210 -18.52 6.92 3.13
CA THR A 210 -18.05 8.28 3.38
C THR A 210 -18.48 8.83 4.75
N ASN A 211 -19.44 8.19 5.43
CA ASN A 211 -19.85 8.55 6.79
C ASN A 211 -18.92 7.97 7.88
N LYS A 212 -18.09 6.99 7.54
CA LYS A 212 -17.11 6.37 8.45
C LYS A 212 -15.71 6.99 8.36
N LYS A 213 -15.54 8.03 7.55
CA LYS A 213 -14.24 8.69 7.39
C LYS A 213 -13.71 9.14 8.73
N SER A 214 -12.45 8.84 8.98
CA SER A 214 -11.75 9.28 10.19
C SER A 214 -11.14 10.66 10.00
N GLU A 215 -11.12 11.42 11.09
CA GLU A 215 -10.33 12.65 11.13
C GLU A 215 -8.85 12.27 11.13
N MET A 216 -8.05 12.98 10.31
CA MET A 216 -6.60 12.80 10.36
C MET A 216 -6.06 13.41 11.65
N GLY A 217 -5.00 12.81 12.19
CA GLY A 217 -4.32 13.33 13.38
C GLY A 217 -3.81 14.76 13.21
N LYS A 218 -3.47 15.43 14.32
CA LYS A 218 -2.89 16.79 14.25
C LYS A 218 -1.57 16.74 13.49
N GLU A 219 -1.38 17.69 12.56
CA GLU A 219 -0.10 17.88 11.86
C GLU A 219 1.04 18.13 12.85
N LYS A 220 2.13 17.38 12.66
CA LYS A 220 3.35 17.45 13.44
C LYS A 220 4.53 17.70 12.51
N ASN A 221 5.50 18.48 12.97
CA ASN A 221 6.83 18.45 12.37
C ASN A 221 7.60 17.19 12.80
N ILE A 222 8.80 16.97 12.25
CA ILE A 222 9.61 15.78 12.52
C ILE A 222 9.97 15.60 14.01
N GLU A 223 10.29 16.69 14.72
CA GLU A 223 10.66 16.65 16.15
C GLU A 223 9.45 16.29 17.01
N GLU A 224 8.30 16.92 16.74
CA GLU A 224 7.02 16.61 17.38
C GLU A 224 6.60 15.17 17.14
N LEU A 225 6.79 14.65 15.93
CA LEU A 225 6.48 13.26 15.60
C LEU A 225 7.39 12.28 16.34
N ILE A 226 8.70 12.52 16.37
CA ILE A 226 9.63 11.65 17.10
C ILE A 226 9.31 11.62 18.59
N MET A 227 8.93 12.77 19.18
CA MET A 227 8.46 12.81 20.57
C MET A 227 7.18 12.00 20.76
N PHE A 228 6.20 12.18 19.88
CA PHE A 228 4.95 11.43 19.91
C PHE A 228 5.16 9.91 19.84
N ILE A 229 5.99 9.42 18.91
CA ILE A 229 6.29 7.99 18.76
C ILE A 229 6.94 7.39 20.02
N ARG A 230 7.69 8.19 20.78
CA ARG A 230 8.29 7.76 22.05
C ARG A 230 7.28 7.65 23.20
N GLU A 231 6.15 8.34 23.09
CA GLU A 231 5.12 8.45 24.13
C GLU A 231 3.90 7.54 23.92
N LEU A 232 3.68 7.08 22.68
CA LEU A 232 2.87 5.88 22.40
C LEU A 232 3.41 4.70 23.20
#